data_AF-A0A1I6TPV0-F1
#
_entry.id   AF-A0A1I6TPV0-F1
#
_cell.length_a   1.000
_cell.length_b   1.000
_cell.length_c   1.000
_cell.angle_alpha   90.00
_cell.angle_beta   90.00
_cell.angle_gamma   90.00
#
_symmetry.space_group_name_H-M   'P 1'
#
loop_
_entity.id
_entity.type
_entity.pdbx_description
1 polymer ?
#
loop_
_entity_poly.entity_id
_entity_poly.type
_entity_poly.pdbx_seq_one_letter_code
_entity_poly.pdbx_strand_id
1 'polypeptide(L)' 'MTLEELRSDLREILAKEEASPIDWVSVDRMCLELIGKLARGKEPPYPHDVVYHYLDDADIRRKDDVYGLT' A
#
# COMPACT_ATOMS: atom_id res chain seq x y z
N MET A 1 -11.11 4.61 9.57
CA MET A 1 -10.81 3.45 8.72
C MET A 1 -10.76 2.22 9.59
N THR A 2 -11.53 1.19 9.26
CA THR A 2 -11.52 -0.12 9.93
C THR A 2 -10.44 -1.01 9.34
N LEU A 3 -10.14 -2.14 9.99
CA LEU A 3 -9.20 -3.13 9.45
C LEU A 3 -9.70 -3.75 8.15
N GLU A 4 -11.00 -3.97 8.00
CA GLU A 4 -11.58 -4.54 6.77
C GLU A 4 -11.53 -3.54 5.60
N GLU A 5 -11.76 -2.25 5.86
CA GLU A 5 -11.54 -1.18 4.87
C GLU A 5 -10.07 -1.14 4.42
N LEU A 6 -9.13 -1.21 5.37
CA LEU A 6 -7.70 -1.27 5.04
C LEU A 6 -7.35 -2.49 4.19
N ARG A 7 -7.84 -3.68 4.56
CA ARG A 7 -7.59 -4.91 3.81
C ARG A 7 -8.17 -4.85 2.40
N SER A 8 -9.33 -4.19 2.24
CA SER A 8 -9.92 -3.98 0.93
C SER A 8 -9.05 -3.07 0.06
N ASP A 9 -8.66 -1.90 0.58
CA ASP A 9 -7.83 -0.95 -0.16
C ASP A 9 -6.45 -1.56 -0.52
N LEU A 10 -5.82 -2.30 0.39
CA LEU A 10 -4.54 -2.99 0.12
C LEU A 10 -4.65 -4.07 -0.95
N ARG A 11 -5.74 -4.84 -0.99
CA ARG A 11 -5.97 -5.85 -2.05
C ARG A 11 -6.13 -5.20 -3.41
N GLU A 12 -6.74 -4.03 -3.47
CA GLU A 12 -6.91 -3.29 -4.71
C GLU A 12 -5.56 -2.78 -5.24
N ILE A 13 -4.71 -2.26 -4.35
CA ILE A 13 -3.33 -1.86 -4.68
C ILE A 13 -2.53 -3.07 -5.20
N LEU A 14 -2.57 -4.19 -4.48
CA LEU A 14 -1.86 -5.42 -4.88
C LEU A 14 -2.32 -5.93 -6.25
N ALA A 15 -3.64 -5.93 -6.51
CA ALA A 15 -4.16 -6.35 -7.82
C ALA A 15 -3.69 -5.46 -8.98
N LYS A 16 -3.34 -4.18 -8.71
CA LYS A 16 -2.72 -3.29 -9.69
C LYS A 16 -1.23 -3.56 -9.87
N GLU A 17 -0.53 -3.92 -8.80
CA GLU A 17 0.87 -4.35 -8.83
C GLU A 17 1.06 -5.68 -9.56
N GLU A 18 0.07 -6.58 -9.51
CA GLU A 18 0.10 -7.87 -10.21
C GLU A 18 -0.36 -7.78 -11.69
N ALA A 19 -0.80 -6.61 -12.16
CA ALA A 19 -1.27 -6.43 -13.53
C ALA A 19 -0.11 -6.40 -14.54
N SER A 20 -0.36 -6.86 -15.78
CA SER A 20 0.63 -6.79 -16.87
C SER A 20 0.12 -5.94 -18.03
N PRO A 21 0.74 -4.77 -18.33
CA PRO A 21 1.86 -4.15 -17.61
C PRO A 21 1.42 -3.49 -16.30
N ILE A 22 2.36 -3.38 -15.35
CA ILE A 22 2.12 -2.68 -14.08
C ILE A 22 2.02 -1.17 -14.33
N ASP A 23 0.93 -0.54 -13.90
CA ASP A 23 0.78 0.91 -13.91
C ASP A 23 1.22 1.51 -12.56
N TRP A 24 2.53 1.72 -12.42
CA TRP A 24 3.13 2.25 -11.21
C TRP A 24 2.62 3.65 -10.82
N VAL A 25 2.19 4.46 -11.80
CA VAL A 25 1.63 5.79 -11.51
C VAL A 25 0.30 5.66 -10.78
N SER A 26 -0.56 4.73 -11.23
CA SER A 26 -1.82 4.44 -10.55
C SER A 26 -1.60 3.83 -9.16
N VAL A 27 -0.66 2.89 -9.03
CA VAL A 27 -0.30 2.27 -7.74
C VAL A 27 0.13 3.33 -6.73
N ASP A 28 1.08 4.21 -7.10
CA ASP A 28 1.57 5.25 -6.20
C ASP A 28 0.48 6.23 -5.79
N ARG A 29 -0.40 6.61 -6.72
CA ARG A 29 -1.56 7.46 -6.40
C ARG A 29 -2.47 6.78 -5.37
N MET A 30 -2.76 5.49 -5.54
CA MET A 30 -3.62 4.75 -4.60
C MET A 30 -2.97 4.63 -3.21
N CYS A 31 -1.65 4.42 -3.14
CA CYS A 31 -0.91 4.43 -1.88
C CYS A 31 -1.01 5.79 -1.17
N LEU A 32 -0.78 6.89 -1.88
CA LEU A 32 -0.89 8.25 -1.32
C LEU A 32 -2.31 8.58 -0.86
N GLU A 33 -3.32 8.15 -1.62
CA GLU A 33 -4.72 8.30 -1.22
C GLU A 33 -5.03 7.53 0.07
N LEU A 34 -4.52 6.29 0.19
CA LEU A 34 -4.68 5.46 1.38
C LEU A 34 -3.97 6.07 2.61
N ILE A 35 -2.75 6.57 2.44
CA ILE A 35 -2.03 7.36 3.46
C ILE A 35 -2.89 8.54 3.92
N GLY A 36 -3.48 9.28 2.98
CA GLY A 36 -4.36 10.40 3.31
C GLY A 36 -5.62 9.98 4.07
N LYS A 37 -6.21 8.82 3.75
CA LYS A 37 -7.35 8.26 4.50
C LYS A 37 -6.95 7.88 5.93
N LEU A 38 -5.80 7.23 6.09
CA LEU A 38 -5.25 6.84 7.39
C LEU A 38 -4.96 8.07 8.26
N ALA A 39 -4.35 9.11 7.70
CA ALA A 39 -3.92 10.31 8.45
C ALA A 39 -5.11 11.15 8.96
N ARG A 40 -6.26 11.06 8.29
CA ARG A 40 -7.51 11.74 8.71
C ARG A 40 -8.33 10.94 9.73
N GLY A 41 -8.00 9.67 9.94
CA GLY A 41 -8.71 8.79 10.86
C GLY A 41 -8.30 8.98 12.32
N LYS A 42 -9.10 8.42 13.24
CA LYS A 42 -8.59 8.07 14.57
C LYS A 42 -7.48 7.04 14.43
N GLU A 43 -6.50 7.10 15.33
CA GLU A 43 -5.44 6.11 15.42
C GLU A 43 -6.05 4.69 15.45
N PRO A 44 -5.70 3.84 14.47
CA PRO A 44 -6.33 2.55 14.33
C PRO A 44 -5.71 1.50 15.27
N PRO A 45 -6.43 0.41 15.59
CA PRO A 45 -5.97 -0.64 16.51
C PRO A 45 -4.97 -1.63 15.88
N TYR A 46 -4.24 -1.22 14.85
CA TYR A 46 -3.24 -2.02 14.14
C TYR A 46 -1.91 -1.24 14.06
N PRO A 47 -0.77 -1.90 13.79
CA PRO A 47 0.52 -1.23 13.70
C PRO A 47 0.58 -0.34 12.45
N HIS A 48 0.03 0.87 12.57
CA HIS A 48 -0.14 1.78 11.46
C HIS A 48 1.18 2.29 10.91
N ASP A 49 2.22 2.42 11.75
CA ASP A 49 3.57 2.84 11.32
C ASP A 49 4.14 1.92 10.24
N VAL A 50 3.96 0.60 10.37
CA VAL A 50 4.42 -0.38 9.38
C VAL A 50 3.65 -0.22 8.08
N VAL A 51 2.33 0.00 8.16
CA VAL A 51 1.48 0.23 7.00
C VAL A 51 1.86 1.53 6.29
N TYR A 52 2.11 2.61 7.04
CA TYR A 52 2.56 3.88 6.48
C TYR A 52 3.90 3.74 5.77
N HIS A 53 4.90 3.12 6.40
CA HIS A 53 6.20 2.92 5.77
C HIS A 53 6.10 2.09 4.49
N TYR A 54 5.32 1.00 4.50
CA TYR A 54 5.11 0.21 3.30
C TYR A 54 4.42 1.00 2.17
N LEU A 55 3.43 1.84 2.48
CA LEU A 55 2.71 2.64 1.48
C LEU A 55 3.53 3.84 0.97
N ASP A 56 4.38 4.42 1.81
CA ASP A 56 5.22 5.57 1.45
C ASP A 56 6.44 5.16 0.61
N ASP A 57 6.98 3.96 0.85
CA ASP A 57 8.18 3.48 0.17
C ASP A 57 7.85 2.72 -1.13
N ALA A 58 7.73 3.47 -2.22
CA ALA A 58 7.56 2.90 -3.57
C ALA A 58 8.75 2.05 -4.02
N ASP A 59 9.95 2.29 -3.49
CA ASP A 59 11.14 1.52 -3.86
C ASP A 59 11.08 0.10 -3.29
N ILE A 60 10.56 -0.09 -2.08
CA ILE A 60 10.35 -1.43 -1.50
C ILE A 60 9.40 -2.25 -2.37
N ARG A 61 8.29 -1.65 -2.83
CA ARG A 61 7.26 -2.35 -3.63
C ARG A 61 7.73 -2.68 -5.05
N ARG A 62 8.49 -1.78 -5.68
CA ARG A 62 9.05 -2.01 -7.02
C ARG A 62 10.21 -3.02 -7.02
N LYS A 63 10.81 -3.28 -5.86
CA LYS A 63 11.93 -4.23 -5.68
C LYS A 63 11.48 -5.62 -5.25
N ASP A 64 10.20 -5.97 -5.38
CA ASP A 64 9.69 -7.29 -4.96
C ASP A 64 10.44 -8.45 -5.67
N ASP A 65 10.92 -8.23 -6.91
CA ASP A 65 11.78 -9.17 -7.64
C ASP A 65 13.19 -9.36 -7.04
N VAL A 66 13.67 -8.43 -6.20
CA VAL A 66 15.04 -8.40 -5.65
C VAL A 66 15.10 -8.94 -4.23
N TYR A 67 14.05 -8.75 -3.43
CA TYR A 67 14.02 -9.19 -2.02
C TYR A 67 13.43 -10.59 -1.81
N GLY A 68 12.77 -11.19 -2.80
CA GLY A 68 12.27 -12.57 -2.75
C GLY A 68 13.30 -13.68 -3.07
N LEU A 69 14.57 -13.33 -3.31
CA LEU A 69 15.63 -14.23 -3.80
C LEU A 69 16.73 -14.59 -2.79
N THR A 70 16.50 -14.43 -1.49
CA THR A 70 17.44 -14.89 -0.43
C THR A 70 16.83 -15.94 0.47
#